data_AF-A0A345UKZ0-F1
#
_entry.id   AF-A0A345UKZ0-F1
#
_cell.length_a   1.000
_cell.length_b   1.000
_cell.length_c   1.000
_cell.angle_alpha   90.00
_cell.angle_beta   90.00
_cell.angle_gamma   90.00
#
_symmetry.space_group_name_H-M   'P 1'
#
loop_
_entity.id
_entity.type
_entity.pdbx_description
1 polymer ?
#
loop_
_entity_poly.entity_id
_entity_poly.type
_entity_poly.pdbx_seq_one_letter_code
_entity_poly.pdbx_strand_id
1 'polypeptide(L)'
;MRTPAQYGPAFFMKRSRKNIKTFITGLLLLPLFFMAGCSQFPGHYIAFNTCLQENTSIGEDFLVAFAELEEYLISEGYLEDISRESYRTTLNALATGSLAIEWRSVAPHVRDFWGLQQEGTFGAFPSCARQISSENTDPEQAQSLQNLSEVYDLFFTQPDASFRDPALLNQLSDAVTDDDFAFMLYRAPQMIFMVYLME
;
A
#
# COMPACT_ATOMS: atom_id res chain seq x y z
N MET A 1 -47.84 -45.19 -30.19
CA MET A 1 -49.14 -44.51 -30.03
C MET A 1 -48.90 -43.00 -30.01
N ARG A 2 -49.58 -42.29 -30.92
CA ARG A 2 -50.01 -40.87 -30.91
C ARG A 2 -48.96 -39.75 -30.74
N THR A 3 -48.60 -39.13 -31.87
CA THR A 3 -48.74 -37.67 -32.06
C THR A 3 -50.24 -37.34 -32.21
N PRO A 4 -50.70 -36.10 -31.91
CA PRO A 4 -50.70 -35.06 -32.95
C PRO A 4 -50.49 -33.60 -32.44
N ALA A 5 -50.11 -32.74 -33.39
CA ALA A 5 -50.51 -31.34 -33.67
C ALA A 5 -50.75 -30.35 -32.50
N GLN A 6 -50.47 -29.04 -32.57
CA GLN A 6 -51.07 -28.01 -33.45
C GLN A 6 -50.83 -26.67 -32.67
N TYR A 7 -50.21 -25.59 -33.16
CA TYR A 7 -50.79 -24.44 -33.89
C TYR A 7 -49.75 -23.28 -33.86
N GLY A 8 -49.47 -22.63 -35.00
CA GLY A 8 -49.11 -21.19 -35.03
C GLY A 8 -50.38 -20.32 -34.94
N PRO A 9 -50.34 -18.96 -34.93
CA PRO A 9 -49.44 -18.14 -35.73
C PRO A 9 -48.92 -16.82 -35.07
N ALA A 10 -47.99 -16.19 -35.79
CA ALA A 10 -47.67 -14.77 -35.89
C ALA A 10 -48.31 -13.78 -34.90
N PHE A 11 -47.47 -13.13 -34.08
CA PHE A 11 -47.73 -11.76 -33.65
C PHE A 11 -46.70 -10.81 -34.29
N PHE A 12 -47.24 -9.96 -35.15
CA PHE A 12 -46.63 -8.74 -35.65
C PHE A 12 -46.07 -7.91 -34.48
N MET A 13 -44.75 -7.78 -34.40
CA MET A 13 -44.16 -6.60 -33.75
C MET A 13 -43.75 -5.60 -34.83
N LYS A 14 -44.58 -4.56 -34.90
CA LYS A 14 -44.40 -3.30 -35.61
C LYS A 14 -42.94 -2.82 -35.51
N ARG A 15 -42.33 -2.60 -36.67
CA ARG A 15 -41.22 -1.66 -36.85
C ARG A 15 -41.68 -0.28 -36.34
N SER A 16 -41.26 0.10 -35.14
CA SER A 16 -41.25 1.50 -34.74
C SER A 16 -39.88 2.09 -35.10
N ARG A 17 -39.78 2.61 -36.32
CA ARG A 17 -38.71 3.54 -36.68
C ARG A 17 -39.04 4.87 -36.01
N LYS A 18 -38.49 5.13 -34.82
CA LYS A 18 -38.29 6.48 -34.28
C LYS A 18 -37.32 6.39 -33.12
N ASN A 19 -36.33 7.29 -33.15
CA ASN A 19 -35.32 7.56 -32.11
C ASN A 19 -34.00 6.75 -32.16
N ILE A 20 -33.39 6.68 -33.34
CA ILE A 20 -31.95 6.35 -33.50
C ILE A 20 -31.04 7.57 -33.19
N LYS A 21 -31.61 8.75 -32.90
CA LYS A 21 -30.83 9.99 -32.69
C LYS A 21 -30.57 10.38 -31.23
N THR A 22 -31.07 9.63 -30.25
CA THR A 22 -30.87 9.94 -28.82
C THR A 22 -30.00 8.92 -28.08
N PHE A 23 -29.48 7.91 -28.79
CA PHE A 23 -28.61 6.88 -28.19
C PHE A 23 -27.12 7.15 -28.40
N ILE A 24 -26.77 8.01 -29.37
CA ILE A 24 -25.37 8.27 -29.75
C ILE A 24 -24.76 9.39 -28.88
N THR A 25 -25.57 10.32 -28.37
CA THR A 25 -25.08 11.43 -27.55
C THR A 25 -24.85 11.05 -26.07
N GLY A 26 -25.45 9.96 -25.59
CA GLY A 26 -25.18 9.41 -24.25
C GLY A 26 -24.00 8.44 -24.20
N LEU A 27 -23.63 7.86 -25.35
CA LEU A 27 -22.56 6.85 -25.44
C LEU A 27 -21.18 7.44 -25.77
N LEU A 28 -21.12 8.71 -26.17
CA LEU A 28 -19.88 9.43 -26.47
C LEU A 28 -19.31 10.21 -25.28
N LEU A 29 -20.03 10.29 -24.16
CA LEU A 29 -19.54 10.88 -22.91
C LEU A 29 -19.03 9.85 -21.90
N LEU A 30 -19.32 8.55 -22.10
CA LEU A 30 -18.80 7.51 -21.22
C LEU A 30 -17.28 7.31 -21.28
N PRO A 31 -16.57 7.39 -22.43
CA PRO A 31 -15.14 7.12 -22.43
C PRO A 31 -14.31 8.29 -21.87
N LEU A 32 -14.87 9.50 -21.71
CA LEU A 32 -14.17 10.62 -21.09
C LEU A 32 -14.11 10.51 -19.55
N PHE A 33 -15.06 9.82 -18.92
CA PHE A 33 -15.00 9.54 -17.48
C PHE A 33 -14.09 8.37 -17.13
N PHE A 34 -13.81 7.46 -18.07
CA PHE A 34 -12.85 6.35 -17.85
C PHE A 34 -11.38 6.74 -18.05
N MET A 35 -11.08 7.97 -18.48
CA MET A 35 -9.70 8.50 -18.52
C MET A 35 -9.34 9.40 -17.34
N ALA A 36 -10.27 9.65 -16.42
CA ALA A 36 -9.99 10.32 -15.15
C ALA A 36 -9.61 9.36 -14.02
N GLY A 37 -9.58 8.04 -14.28
CA GLY A 37 -9.26 7.00 -13.31
C GLY A 37 -7.86 6.41 -13.44
N CYS A 38 -6.98 7.00 -14.27
CA CYS A 38 -5.58 6.61 -14.31
C CYS A 38 -4.85 7.26 -13.12
N SER A 39 -4.92 6.55 -12.00
CA SER A 39 -4.03 6.59 -10.83
C SER A 39 -3.08 7.80 -10.76
N GLN A 40 -3.43 8.80 -9.96
CA GLN A 40 -2.55 9.92 -9.60
C GLN A 40 -1.56 9.55 -8.46
N PHE A 41 -1.68 8.34 -7.92
CA PHE A 41 -0.81 7.76 -6.89
C PHE A 41 0.65 7.42 -7.26
N PRO A 42 1.03 7.18 -8.54
CA PRO A 42 2.43 6.97 -8.93
C PRO A 42 3.32 8.19 -8.64
N GLY A 43 2.75 9.40 -8.66
CA GLY A 43 3.51 10.65 -8.53
C GLY A 43 4.18 10.80 -7.17
N HIS A 44 3.46 10.56 -6.07
CA HIS A 44 4.00 10.66 -4.72
C HIS A 44 5.01 9.55 -4.42
N TYR A 45 4.76 8.35 -4.92
CA TYR A 45 5.72 7.26 -4.82
C TYR A 45 7.04 7.59 -5.54
N ILE A 46 6.96 8.15 -6.76
CA ILE A 46 8.15 8.59 -7.51
C ILE A 46 8.86 9.74 -6.78
N ALA A 47 8.12 10.73 -6.29
CA ALA A 47 8.70 11.86 -5.55
C ALA A 47 9.41 11.40 -4.26
N PHE A 48 8.80 10.45 -3.54
CA PHE A 48 9.41 9.86 -2.35
C PHE A 48 10.69 9.11 -2.66
N ASN A 49 10.66 8.25 -3.66
CA ASN A 49 11.84 7.50 -4.06
C ASN A 49 12.95 8.42 -4.56
N THR A 50 12.60 9.47 -5.31
CA THR A 50 13.57 10.48 -5.76
C THR A 50 14.20 11.18 -4.58
N CYS A 51 13.39 11.64 -3.61
CA CYS A 51 13.89 12.26 -2.39
C CYS A 51 14.80 11.31 -1.59
N LEU A 52 14.43 10.03 -1.46
CA LEU A 52 15.26 9.03 -0.79
C LEU A 52 16.59 8.82 -1.50
N GLN A 53 16.59 8.75 -2.83
CA GLN A 53 17.81 8.62 -3.64
C GLN A 53 18.73 9.85 -3.55
N GLU A 54 18.15 11.05 -3.41
CA GLU A 54 18.92 12.28 -3.27
C GLU A 54 19.51 12.46 -1.86
N ASN A 55 18.78 12.02 -0.84
CA ASN A 55 19.18 12.20 0.56
C ASN A 55 19.95 11.00 1.15
N THR A 56 19.91 9.85 0.48
CA THR A 56 20.62 8.65 0.92
C THR A 56 21.40 8.06 -0.26
N SER A 57 22.62 7.58 -0.02
CA SER A 57 23.39 6.84 -1.03
C SER A 57 22.85 5.44 -1.31
N ILE A 58 21.63 5.14 -0.85
CA ILE A 58 21.12 3.79 -0.56
C ILE A 58 19.77 3.55 -1.27
N GLY A 59 19.19 4.56 -1.94
CA GLY A 59 17.80 4.52 -2.40
C GLY A 59 17.42 3.32 -3.29
N GLU A 60 18.26 2.92 -4.26
CA GLU A 60 17.99 1.74 -5.09
C GLU A 60 18.14 0.43 -4.30
N ASP A 61 19.18 0.33 -3.46
CA ASP A 61 19.44 -0.84 -2.62
C ASP A 61 18.34 -1.03 -1.57
N PHE A 62 17.70 0.06 -1.12
CA PHE A 62 16.57 0.00 -0.19
C PHE A 62 15.37 -0.71 -0.79
N LEU A 63 14.95 -0.36 -1.99
CA LEU A 63 13.77 -0.97 -2.61
C LEU A 63 13.96 -2.48 -2.82
N VAL A 64 15.19 -2.87 -3.19
CA VAL A 64 15.57 -4.27 -3.34
C VAL A 64 15.55 -4.98 -1.98
N ALA A 65 16.24 -4.45 -0.97
CA ALA A 65 16.28 -5.04 0.37
C ALA A 65 14.89 -5.09 1.04
N PHE A 66 14.01 -4.14 0.72
CA PHE A 66 12.63 -4.13 1.18
C PHE A 66 11.82 -5.26 0.55
N ALA A 67 11.84 -5.37 -0.77
CA ALA A 67 11.11 -6.39 -1.50
C ALA A 67 11.58 -7.80 -1.14
N GLU A 68 12.89 -8.00 -0.99
CA GLU A 68 13.46 -9.29 -0.59
C GLU A 68 13.09 -9.67 0.85
N LEU A 69 13.00 -8.69 1.76
CA LEU A 69 12.52 -8.95 3.11
C LEU A 69 11.02 -9.29 3.14
N GLU A 70 10.19 -8.58 2.38
CA GLU A 70 8.76 -8.93 2.20
C GLU A 70 8.61 -10.36 1.67
N GLU A 71 9.35 -10.70 0.61
CA GLU A 71 9.33 -12.03 0.01
C GLU A 71 9.76 -13.10 1.01
N TYR A 72 10.83 -12.86 1.78
CA TYR A 72 11.27 -13.74 2.85
C TYR A 72 10.15 -13.98 3.88
N LEU A 73 9.57 -12.91 4.44
CA LEU A 73 8.52 -13.01 5.45
C LEU A 73 7.29 -13.77 4.95
N ILE A 74 6.92 -13.58 3.68
CA ILE A 74 5.81 -14.31 3.06
C ILE A 74 6.16 -15.78 2.83
N SER A 75 7.33 -16.06 2.28
CA SER A 75 7.76 -17.41 1.93
C SER A 75 7.90 -18.33 3.15
N GLU A 76 8.34 -17.77 4.29
CA GLU A 76 8.45 -18.47 5.56
C GLU A 76 7.12 -18.51 6.35
N GLY A 77 6.08 -17.83 5.84
CA GLY A 77 4.74 -17.80 6.46
C GLY A 77 4.64 -16.90 7.69
N TYR A 78 5.57 -15.98 7.89
CA TYR A 78 5.50 -14.96 8.94
C TYR A 78 4.54 -13.82 8.58
N LEU A 79 4.38 -13.57 7.29
CA LEU A 79 3.43 -12.61 6.73
C LEU A 79 2.52 -13.36 5.75
N GLU A 80 1.20 -13.26 5.90
CA GLU A 80 0.25 -13.98 5.03
C GLU A 80 0.20 -13.38 3.62
N ASP A 81 0.09 -12.05 3.53
CA ASP A 81 0.05 -11.29 2.29
C ASP A 81 0.51 -9.83 2.49
N ILE A 82 0.55 -9.07 1.39
CA ILE A 82 0.84 -7.63 1.41
C ILE A 82 -0.47 -6.87 1.67
N SER A 83 -0.94 -6.92 2.91
CA SER A 83 -2.10 -6.15 3.38
C SER A 83 -1.83 -5.51 4.74
N ARG A 84 -2.57 -4.43 5.05
CA ARG A 84 -2.47 -3.72 6.32
C ARG A 84 -2.78 -4.64 7.50
N GLU A 85 -3.76 -5.53 7.35
CA GLU A 85 -4.17 -6.48 8.39
C GLU A 85 -3.09 -7.52 8.68
N SER A 86 -2.50 -8.11 7.63
CA SER A 86 -1.41 -9.08 7.77
C SER A 86 -0.21 -8.46 8.47
N TYR A 87 0.19 -7.26 8.06
CA TYR A 87 1.27 -6.53 8.71
C TYR A 87 0.97 -6.23 10.19
N ARG A 88 -0.23 -5.72 10.49
CA ARG A 88 -0.67 -5.45 11.85
C ARG A 88 -0.66 -6.71 12.73
N THR A 89 -1.14 -7.83 12.19
CA THR A 89 -1.17 -9.11 12.91
C THR A 89 0.24 -9.59 13.23
N THR A 90 1.15 -9.59 12.25
CA THR A 90 2.55 -9.98 12.43
C THR A 90 3.27 -9.07 13.42
N LEU A 91 3.09 -7.75 13.33
CA LEU A 91 3.65 -6.78 14.28
C LEU A 91 3.20 -7.04 15.72
N ASN A 92 1.90 -7.25 15.93
CA ASN A 92 1.36 -7.57 17.25
C ASN A 92 1.92 -8.90 17.78
N ALA A 93 2.07 -9.90 16.92
CA ALA A 93 2.64 -11.19 17.31
C ALA A 93 4.11 -11.07 17.72
N LEU A 94 4.91 -10.27 16.98
CA LEU A 94 6.30 -9.95 17.33
C LEU A 94 6.39 -9.17 18.65
N ALA A 95 5.59 -8.12 18.80
CA ALA A 95 5.61 -7.26 19.98
C ALA A 95 5.23 -8.01 21.28
N THR A 96 4.26 -8.92 21.18
CA THR A 96 3.81 -9.77 22.30
C THR A 96 4.71 -11.00 22.53
N GLY A 97 5.65 -11.27 21.64
CA GLY A 97 6.54 -12.44 21.68
C GLY A 97 5.85 -13.77 21.35
N SER A 98 4.62 -13.75 20.81
CA SER A 98 3.96 -14.96 20.32
C SER A 98 4.53 -15.44 18.98
N LEU A 99 5.24 -14.54 18.28
CA LEU A 99 6.05 -14.83 17.12
C LEU A 99 7.48 -14.35 17.41
N ALA A 100 8.47 -15.18 17.09
CA ALA A 100 9.87 -14.82 17.09
C ALA A 100 10.45 -15.15 15.71
N ILE A 101 11.09 -14.17 15.10
CA ILE A 101 11.79 -14.34 13.82
C ILE A 101 13.26 -14.05 14.09
N GLU A 102 14.10 -15.04 13.83
CA GLU A 102 15.53 -14.90 14.07
C GLU A 102 16.17 -14.04 12.97
N TRP A 103 16.79 -12.92 13.33
CA TRP A 103 17.44 -12.01 12.39
C TRP A 103 18.52 -12.70 11.56
N ARG A 104 19.14 -13.74 12.11
CA ARG A 104 20.17 -14.55 11.44
C ARG A 104 19.64 -15.43 10.30
N SER A 105 18.34 -15.73 10.23
CA SER A 105 17.77 -16.53 9.14
C SER A 105 17.47 -15.72 7.88
N VAL A 106 17.46 -14.38 7.99
CA VAL A 106 17.39 -13.47 6.83
C VAL A 106 18.68 -13.56 6.02
N ALA A 107 18.57 -13.44 4.69
CA ALA A 107 19.72 -13.43 3.79
C ALA A 107 20.76 -12.36 4.24
N PRO A 108 22.06 -12.69 4.29
CA PRO A 108 23.07 -11.81 4.87
C PRO A 108 23.06 -10.38 4.33
N HIS A 109 22.90 -10.19 3.01
CA HIS A 109 22.94 -8.85 2.42
C HIS A 109 21.71 -8.00 2.78
N VAL A 110 20.52 -8.61 2.90
CA VAL A 110 19.31 -7.94 3.42
C VAL A 110 19.52 -7.60 4.88
N ARG A 111 19.95 -8.57 5.69
CA ARG A 111 20.20 -8.37 7.12
C ARG A 111 21.20 -7.24 7.37
N ASP A 112 22.31 -7.24 6.65
CA ASP A 112 23.39 -6.27 6.81
C ASP A 112 22.95 -4.88 6.33
N PHE A 113 22.12 -4.80 5.28
CA PHE A 113 21.46 -3.55 4.86
C PHE A 113 20.65 -2.93 6.01
N TRP A 114 19.77 -3.71 6.63
CA TRP A 114 18.87 -3.23 7.67
C TRP A 114 19.59 -3.00 9.02
N GLY A 115 20.62 -3.79 9.34
CA GLY A 115 21.35 -3.74 10.61
C GLY A 115 22.45 -2.67 10.71
N LEU A 116 23.08 -2.27 9.60
CA LEU A 116 24.20 -1.32 9.61
C LEU A 116 23.77 0.16 9.50
N GLN A 117 22.48 0.42 9.31
CA GLN A 117 22.00 1.68 8.73
C GLN A 117 21.00 2.45 9.63
N GLN A 118 20.81 2.03 10.88
CA GLN A 118 19.63 2.35 11.70
C GLN A 118 19.30 3.85 11.90
N GLU A 119 20.28 4.75 12.09
CA GLU A 119 19.95 6.17 12.32
C GLU A 119 20.02 7.06 11.07
N GLY A 120 21.01 6.85 10.19
CA GLY A 120 21.23 7.69 9.01
C GLY A 120 20.30 7.38 7.83
N THR A 121 19.86 6.13 7.71
CA THR A 121 19.21 5.64 6.48
C THR A 121 17.71 5.71 6.53
N PHE A 122 17.12 5.45 7.70
CA PHE A 122 15.70 5.65 7.90
C PHE A 122 15.37 7.10 8.29
N GLY A 123 16.34 7.87 8.80
CA GLY A 123 16.15 9.27 9.19
C GLY A 123 15.75 10.22 8.03
N ALA A 124 15.98 9.81 6.77
CA ALA A 124 15.52 10.56 5.59
C ALA A 124 14.01 10.37 5.29
N PHE A 125 13.40 9.30 5.81
CA PHE A 125 12.01 8.96 5.52
C PHE A 125 11.02 10.02 6.03
N PRO A 126 11.12 10.51 7.29
CA PRO A 126 10.24 11.56 7.78
C PRO A 126 10.40 12.87 7.01
N SER A 127 11.64 13.25 6.65
CA SER A 127 11.88 14.46 5.87
C SER A 127 11.30 14.34 4.46
N CYS A 128 11.47 13.20 3.79
CA CYS A 128 10.91 12.97 2.46
C CYS A 128 9.38 12.87 2.48
N ALA A 129 8.79 12.20 3.47
CA ALA A 129 7.35 12.14 3.64
C ALA A 129 6.76 13.54 3.91
N ARG A 130 7.40 14.34 4.77
CA ARG A 130 6.99 15.73 5.05
C ARG A 130 7.11 16.63 3.84
N GLN A 131 8.18 16.50 3.07
CA GLN A 131 8.37 17.30 1.86
C GLN A 131 7.22 17.06 0.88
N ILE A 132 6.89 15.80 0.60
CA ILE A 132 5.78 15.45 -0.30
C ILE A 132 4.44 15.93 0.24
N SER A 133 4.21 15.78 1.55
CA SER A 133 3.01 16.31 2.20
C SER A 133 2.90 17.83 2.04
N SER A 134 4.01 18.56 2.21
CA SER A 134 4.03 20.03 2.13
C SER A 134 3.92 20.60 0.72
N GLU A 135 4.36 19.84 -0.30
CA GLU A 135 4.32 20.23 -1.70
C GLU A 135 3.03 19.79 -2.40
N ASN A 136 2.26 18.87 -1.78
CA ASN A 136 1.01 18.40 -2.34
C ASN A 136 -0.11 19.44 -2.18
N THR A 137 -0.72 19.80 -3.30
CA THR A 137 -1.85 20.75 -3.35
C THR A 137 -3.21 20.06 -3.47
N ASP A 138 -3.25 18.73 -3.57
CA ASP A 138 -4.49 17.96 -3.67
C ASP A 138 -5.10 17.69 -2.27
N PRO A 139 -6.28 18.26 -1.96
CA PRO A 139 -6.93 18.11 -0.66
C PRO A 139 -7.41 16.68 -0.36
N GLU A 140 -7.70 15.85 -1.36
CA GLU A 140 -8.10 14.45 -1.11
C GLU A 140 -6.89 13.61 -0.65
N GLN A 141 -5.69 13.97 -1.10
CA GLN A 141 -4.45 13.27 -0.83
C GLN A 141 -3.64 13.88 0.34
N ALA A 142 -3.99 15.10 0.75
CA ALA A 142 -3.37 15.78 1.87
C ALA A 142 -3.51 15.01 3.19
N GLN A 143 -4.66 14.36 3.42
CA GLN A 143 -4.89 13.63 4.68
C GLN A 143 -4.00 12.39 4.81
N SER A 144 -3.89 11.55 3.77
CA SER A 144 -3.04 10.35 3.81
C SER A 144 -1.56 10.70 4.00
N LEU A 145 -1.06 11.73 3.32
CA LEU A 145 0.31 12.21 3.47
C LEU A 145 0.57 12.86 4.83
N GLN A 146 -0.43 13.53 5.40
CA GLN A 146 -0.33 14.05 6.75
C GLN A 146 -0.27 12.91 7.78
N ASN A 147 -1.16 11.92 7.67
CA ASN A 147 -1.13 10.72 8.52
C ASN A 147 0.22 10.00 8.42
N LEU A 148 0.79 9.93 7.22
CA LEU A 148 2.11 9.36 6.99
C LEU A 148 3.22 10.11 7.74
N SER A 149 3.22 11.44 7.67
CA SER A 149 4.16 12.26 8.45
C SER A 149 4.03 11.98 9.94
N GLU A 150 2.80 11.83 10.44
CA GLU A 150 2.53 11.52 11.85
C GLU A 150 3.04 10.12 12.22
N VAL A 151 2.86 9.11 11.37
CA VAL A 151 3.41 7.74 11.56
C VAL A 151 4.93 7.77 11.67
N TYR A 152 5.60 8.51 10.78
CA TYR A 152 7.05 8.68 10.83
C TYR A 152 7.50 9.45 12.07
N ASP A 153 6.85 10.57 12.41
CA ASP A 153 7.21 11.35 13.59
C ASP A 153 7.01 10.52 14.87
N LEU A 154 5.93 9.73 14.97
CA LEU A 154 5.73 8.80 16.08
C LEU A 154 6.87 7.79 16.16
N PHE A 155 7.28 7.16 15.05
CA PHE A 155 8.38 6.20 15.03
C PHE A 155 9.70 6.81 15.53
N PHE A 156 10.13 7.96 14.98
CA PHE A 156 11.44 8.54 15.29
C PHE A 156 11.50 9.34 16.59
N THR A 157 10.36 9.53 17.28
CA THR A 157 10.31 10.24 18.57
C THR A 157 10.01 9.33 19.76
N GLN A 158 9.61 8.08 19.53
CA GLN A 158 9.38 7.13 20.62
C GLN A 158 10.68 6.61 21.24
N PRO A 159 10.72 6.40 22.57
CA PRO A 159 11.79 5.66 23.21
C PRO A 159 11.69 4.16 22.88
N ASP A 160 12.84 3.47 22.78
CA ASP A 160 12.95 2.06 22.39
C ASP A 160 11.98 1.09 23.08
N ALA A 161 11.68 1.33 24.37
CA ALA A 161 10.77 0.50 25.15
C ALA A 161 9.30 0.60 24.70
N SER A 162 8.91 1.72 24.06
CA SER A 162 7.54 1.94 23.58
C SER A 162 7.25 1.19 22.28
N PHE A 163 8.26 0.74 21.53
CA PHE A 163 8.04 0.00 20.29
C PHE A 163 7.41 -1.39 20.48
N ARG A 164 7.46 -1.91 21.70
CA ARG A 164 6.80 -3.19 22.06
C ARG A 164 5.35 -3.00 22.55
N ASP A 165 4.83 -1.77 22.63
CA ASP A 165 3.44 -1.52 23.01
C ASP A 165 2.50 -1.80 21.82
N PRO A 166 1.64 -2.85 21.88
CA PRO A 166 0.70 -3.14 20.81
C PRO A 166 -0.28 -2.00 20.53
N ALA A 167 -0.60 -1.17 21.51
CA ALA A 167 -1.52 -0.05 21.33
C ALA A 167 -0.94 1.00 20.37
N LEU A 168 0.35 1.30 20.49
CA LEU A 168 1.07 2.19 19.59
C LEU A 168 1.13 1.60 18.17
N LEU A 169 1.45 0.31 18.04
CA LEU A 169 1.52 -0.37 16.75
C LEU A 169 0.18 -0.34 16.01
N ASN A 170 -0.92 -0.58 16.71
CA ASN A 170 -2.25 -0.49 16.12
C ASN A 170 -2.61 0.94 15.70
N GLN A 171 -2.25 1.96 16.49
CA GLN A 171 -2.45 3.36 16.09
C GLN A 171 -1.69 3.70 14.80
N LEU A 172 -0.47 3.19 14.64
CA LEU A 172 0.34 3.40 13.44
C LEU A 172 -0.26 2.70 12.22
N SER A 173 -0.73 1.46 12.39
CA SER A 173 -1.40 0.74 11.29
C SER A 173 -2.71 1.41 10.91
N ASP A 174 -3.53 1.85 11.87
CA ASP A 174 -4.84 2.42 11.61
C ASP A 174 -4.78 3.84 11.00
N ALA A 175 -3.64 4.55 11.14
CA ALA A 175 -3.42 5.85 10.50
C ALA A 175 -3.32 5.77 8.96
N VAL A 176 -3.04 4.59 8.41
CA VAL A 176 -2.94 4.34 6.96
C VAL A 176 -4.21 3.65 6.49
N THR A 177 -4.82 4.11 5.40
CA THR A 177 -6.00 3.45 4.82
C THR A 177 -5.60 2.16 4.09
N ASP A 178 -6.54 1.23 3.86
CA ASP A 178 -6.25 0.00 3.12
C ASP A 178 -5.78 0.29 1.68
N ASP A 179 -6.35 1.31 1.04
CA ASP A 179 -5.99 1.71 -0.34
C ASP A 179 -4.57 2.31 -0.40
N ASP A 180 -4.17 3.07 0.63
CA ASP A 180 -2.82 3.66 0.72
C ASP A 180 -1.74 2.61 0.97
N PHE A 181 -2.10 1.50 1.65
CA PHE A 181 -1.15 0.47 2.05
C PHE A 181 -0.50 -0.28 0.87
N ALA A 182 -1.15 -0.27 -0.30
CA ALA A 182 -0.60 -0.82 -1.54
C ALA A 182 0.73 -0.14 -1.96
N PHE A 183 1.01 1.06 -1.46
CA PHE A 183 2.20 1.84 -1.80
C PHE A 183 3.28 1.68 -0.74
N MET A 184 4.52 1.42 -1.18
CA MET A 184 5.66 1.19 -0.28
C MET A 184 5.84 2.32 0.73
N LEU A 185 5.61 3.57 0.28
CA LEU A 185 5.65 4.78 1.10
C LEU A 185 4.95 4.60 2.46
N TYR A 186 3.77 3.95 2.45
CA TYR A 186 2.92 3.79 3.63
C TYR A 186 3.16 2.50 4.40
N ARG A 187 3.64 1.44 3.74
CA ARG A 187 4.02 0.18 4.42
C ARG A 187 5.43 0.20 5.02
N ALA A 188 6.32 1.04 4.50
CA ALA A 188 7.72 1.06 4.92
C ALA A 188 7.94 1.28 6.43
N PRO A 189 7.20 2.17 7.12
CA PRO A 189 7.29 2.31 8.58
C PRO A 189 7.05 0.98 9.29
N GLN A 190 6.00 0.25 8.91
CA GLN A 190 5.61 -1.00 9.57
C GLN A 190 6.67 -2.10 9.37
N MET A 191 7.29 -2.17 8.19
CA MET A 191 8.42 -3.09 7.98
C MET A 191 9.63 -2.73 8.85
N ILE A 192 9.97 -1.43 8.97
CA ILE A 192 11.05 -0.99 9.87
C ILE A 192 10.76 -1.43 11.31
N PHE A 193 9.51 -1.31 11.76
CA PHE A 193 9.08 -1.80 13.06
C PHE A 193 9.24 -3.32 13.22
N MET A 194 8.86 -4.10 12.20
CA MET A 194 9.04 -5.55 12.23
C MET A 194 10.52 -5.89 12.43
N VAL A 195 11.40 -5.29 11.62
CA VAL A 195 12.86 -5.47 11.72
C VAL A 195 13.37 -5.17 13.12
N TYR A 196 12.90 -4.08 13.74
CA TYR A 196 13.30 -3.70 15.09
C TYR A 196 12.88 -4.72 16.16
N LEU A 197 11.77 -5.44 15.92
CA LEU A 197 11.22 -6.43 16.85
C LEU A 197 11.75 -7.85 16.61
N MET A 198 12.48 -8.10 15.51
CA MET A 198 13.15 -9.37 15.23
C MET A 198 14.37 -9.57 16.15
N GLU A 199 14.73 -10.83 16.42
CA GLU A 199 15.73 -11.21 17.44
C GLU A 199 17.07 -11.69 16.87
#